data_AF-A0A6M0HZC6-F1
#
_entry.id   AF-A0A6M0HZC6-F1
#
_cell.length_a   1.000
_cell.length_b   1.000
_cell.length_c   1.000
_cell.angle_alpha   90.00
_cell.angle_beta   90.00
_cell.angle_gamma   90.00
#
_symmetry.space_group_name_H-M   'P 1'
#
loop_
_entity.id
_entity.type
_entity.pdbx_description
1 polymer ?
#
loop_
_entity_poly.entity_id
_entity_poly.type
_entity_poly.pdbx_seq_one_letter_code
_entity_poly.pdbx_strand_id
1 'polypeptide(L)'
;MGRSDLERLSREELIELVLRIQRPAKTSRTSSKPPATDHKERREQAKPGGAKPGHEGHSRVMSDEPSAVVDHRPHRCSCCGGDLHAALSAEVVSLSERIELPEVV
;
A
#
# COMPACT_ATOMS: atom_id res chain seq x y z
N MET A 1 -7.41 30.95 -20.80
CA MET A 1 -7.38 30.79 -22.27
C MET A 1 -8.32 31.81 -22.86
N GLY A 2 -7.81 32.71 -23.68
CA GLY A 2 -8.55 33.76 -24.37
C GLY A 2 -9.01 33.32 -25.76
N ARG A 3 -9.77 34.18 -26.45
CA ARG A 3 -10.31 33.89 -27.79
C ARG A 3 -9.20 33.67 -28.82
N SER A 4 -8.16 34.49 -28.78
CA SER A 4 -6.98 34.40 -29.63
C SER A 4 -6.16 33.12 -29.41
N ASP A 5 -6.24 32.50 -28.23
CA ASP A 5 -5.60 31.19 -27.98
C ASP A 5 -6.38 30.07 -28.69
N LEU A 6 -7.71 30.14 -28.69
CA LEU A 6 -8.59 29.15 -29.32
C LEU A 6 -8.49 29.16 -30.85
N GLU A 7 -8.34 30.35 -31.45
CA GLU A 7 -8.18 30.51 -32.90
C GLU A 7 -6.87 29.91 -33.44
N ARG A 8 -5.90 29.63 -32.56
CA ARG A 8 -4.60 29.01 -32.92
C ARG A 8 -4.62 27.49 -32.84
N LEU A 9 -5.67 26.89 -32.30
CA LEU A 9 -5.81 25.45 -32.17
C LEU A 9 -6.33 24.84 -33.47
N SER A 10 -5.85 23.64 -33.79
CA SER A 10 -6.44 22.80 -34.84
C SER A 10 -7.86 22.37 -34.47
N ARG A 11 -8.61 21.90 -35.47
CA ARG A 11 -9.95 21.35 -35.26
C ARG A 11 -9.92 20.17 -34.29
N GLU A 12 -8.92 19.32 -34.39
CA GLU A 12 -8.72 18.15 -33.54
C GLU A 12 -8.46 18.56 -32.09
N GLU A 13 -7.59 19.55 -31.86
CA GLU A 13 -7.32 20.09 -30.52
C GLU A 13 -8.55 20.77 -29.90
N LEU A 14 -9.36 21.47 -30.70
CA LEU A 14 -10.62 22.04 -30.24
C LEU A 14 -11.63 20.96 -29.84
N ILE A 15 -11.74 19.88 -30.61
CA ILE A 15 -12.63 18.75 -30.28
C ILE A 15 -12.20 18.10 -28.95
N GLU A 16 -10.92 17.81 -28.77
CA GLU A 16 -10.38 17.24 -27.53
C GLU A 16 -10.63 18.15 -26.32
N LEU A 17 -10.39 19.45 -26.47
CA LEU A 17 -10.64 20.42 -25.41
C LEU A 17 -12.12 20.45 -25.00
N VAL A 18 -13.05 20.47 -25.97
CA VAL A 18 -14.49 20.46 -25.71
C VAL A 18 -14.92 19.17 -25.00
N LEU A 19 -14.44 18.01 -25.46
CA LEU A 19 -14.75 16.73 -24.83
C LEU A 19 -14.29 16.69 -23.37
N ARG A 20 -13.10 17.23 -23.08
CA ARG A 20 -12.55 17.33 -21.72
C ARG A 20 -13.39 18.23 -20.81
N ILE A 21 -13.89 19.35 -21.33
CA ILE A 21 -14.75 20.28 -20.60
C ILE A 21 -16.12 19.65 -20.31
N GLN A 22 -16.69 18.91 -21.26
CA GLN A 22 -17.98 18.23 -21.08
C GLN A 22 -17.92 17.04 -20.11
N ARG A 23 -16.73 16.45 -19.90
CA ARG A 23 -16.52 15.29 -19.02
C ARG A 23 -15.42 15.58 -18.00
N PRO A 24 -15.66 16.51 -17.06
CA PRO A 24 -14.66 16.85 -16.05
C PRO A 24 -14.38 15.63 -15.17
N ALA A 25 -13.18 15.61 -14.57
CA ALA A 25 -12.81 14.56 -13.63
C ALA A 25 -13.81 14.49 -12.47
N LYS A 26 -14.26 13.28 -12.14
CA LYS A 26 -15.13 13.05 -10.98
C LYS A 26 -14.30 13.08 -9.71
N THR A 27 -14.55 14.07 -8.87
CA THR A 27 -14.01 14.24 -7.52
C THR A 27 -15.14 14.18 -6.50
N SER A 28 -14.84 14.15 -5.20
CA SER A 28 -15.87 14.23 -4.17
C SER A 28 -16.64 15.55 -4.17
N ARG A 29 -16.07 16.60 -4.78
CA ARG A 29 -16.70 17.94 -4.91
C ARG A 29 -17.64 18.05 -6.10
N THR A 30 -17.45 17.21 -7.12
CA THR A 30 -18.17 17.30 -8.40
C THR A 30 -18.98 16.03 -8.72
N SER A 31 -19.02 15.07 -7.80
CA SER A 31 -19.64 13.75 -7.97
C SER A 31 -19.98 13.14 -6.60
N SER A 32 -20.85 12.14 -6.56
CA SER A 32 -21.16 11.33 -5.37
C SER A 32 -20.02 10.44 -4.87
N LYS A 33 -18.78 10.69 -5.32
CA LYS A 33 -17.61 9.97 -4.82
C LYS A 33 -17.31 10.41 -3.38
N PRO A 34 -17.01 9.48 -2.46
CA PRO A 34 -16.70 9.86 -1.09
C PRO A 34 -15.37 10.64 -1.02
N PRO A 35 -15.21 11.58 -0.06
CA PRO A 35 -13.99 12.38 0.12
C PRO A 35 -12.71 11.54 0.27
N ALA A 36 -12.81 10.34 0.82
CA ALA A 36 -11.70 9.40 0.96
C ALA A 36 -11.10 8.94 -0.38
N THR A 37 -11.83 9.08 -1.49
CA THR A 37 -11.35 8.73 -2.84
C THR A 37 -10.69 9.89 -3.58
N ASP A 38 -10.68 11.09 -2.99
CA ASP A 38 -9.91 12.19 -3.55
C ASP A 38 -8.43 11.98 -3.23
N HIS A 39 -7.61 11.88 -4.28
CA HIS A 39 -6.17 11.85 -4.13
C HIS A 39 -5.62 13.28 -4.08
N LYS A 40 -4.73 13.56 -3.12
CA LYS A 40 -3.91 14.77 -3.18
C LYS A 40 -3.05 14.70 -4.44
N GLU A 41 -3.09 15.74 -5.26
CA GLU A 41 -2.21 15.84 -6.43
C GLU A 41 -0.74 15.72 -5.99
N ARG A 42 -0.02 14.82 -6.64
CA ARG A 42 1.42 14.66 -6.43
C ARG A 42 2.12 15.86 -7.05
N ARG A 43 2.80 16.67 -6.23
CA ARG A 43 3.63 17.77 -6.72
C ARG A 43 4.77 17.20 -7.58
N GLU A 44 5.16 17.91 -8.64
CA GLU A 44 6.24 17.48 -9.56
C GLU A 44 7.55 17.17 -8.81
N GLN A 45 7.83 17.92 -7.74
CA GLN A 45 9.01 17.76 -6.88
C GLN A 45 8.76 16.91 -5.61
N ALA A 46 7.69 16.11 -5.60
CA ALA A 46 7.41 15.24 -4.45
C ALA A 46 8.49 14.16 -4.30
N LYS A 47 9.19 14.17 -3.17
CA LYS A 47 10.11 13.09 -2.79
C LYS A 47 9.30 11.79 -2.59
N PRO A 48 9.89 10.62 -2.90
CA PRO A 48 9.28 9.34 -2.55
C PRO A 48 8.90 9.32 -1.06
N GLY A 49 7.70 8.81 -0.75
CA GLY A 49 7.30 8.57 0.63
C GLY A 49 8.11 7.41 1.23
N GLY A 50 8.20 7.38 2.56
CA GLY A 50 8.92 6.34 3.29
C GLY A 50 10.32 6.74 3.71
N ALA A 51 10.98 5.85 4.44
CA ALA A 51 12.34 6.03 4.90
C ALA A 51 13.31 6.07 3.71
N LYS A 52 14.32 6.93 3.77
CA LYS A 52 15.36 7.02 2.73
C LYS A 52 16.23 5.75 2.76
N PRO A 53 16.83 5.35 1.62
CA PRO A 53 17.88 4.33 1.61
C PRO A 53 18.98 4.68 2.63
N GLY A 54 19.38 3.70 3.45
CA GLY A 54 20.34 3.87 4.55
C GLY A 54 19.73 4.30 5.88
N HIS A 55 18.41 4.49 5.96
CA HIS A 55 17.73 4.71 7.24
C HIS A 55 17.69 3.40 8.04
N GLU A 56 18.27 3.42 9.24
CA GLU A 56 18.18 2.30 10.17
C GLU A 56 16.75 2.19 10.70
N GLY A 57 16.14 1.01 10.55
CA GLY A 57 14.81 0.77 11.08
C GLY A 57 14.87 0.57 12.58
N HIS A 58 14.14 1.39 13.34
CA HIS A 58 13.93 1.12 14.76
C HIS A 58 12.72 0.20 14.91
N SER A 59 13.01 -1.06 15.19
CA SER A 59 12.02 -2.08 15.52
C SER A 59 12.21 -2.49 16.97
N ARG A 60 11.15 -2.94 17.62
CA ARG A 60 11.28 -3.54 18.94
C ARG A 60 12.10 -4.83 18.83
N VAL A 61 13.06 -5.01 19.74
CA VAL A 61 13.82 -6.25 19.86
C VAL A 61 12.94 -7.29 20.53
N MET A 62 13.09 -8.55 20.10
CA MET A 62 12.40 -9.67 20.71
C MET A 62 12.83 -9.90 22.16
N SER A 63 11.91 -10.34 23.01
CA SER A 63 12.26 -10.70 24.39
C SER A 63 13.13 -11.96 24.42
N ASP A 64 14.20 -11.91 25.22
CA ASP A 64 15.05 -13.07 25.51
C ASP A 64 14.33 -14.10 26.41
N GLU A 65 13.32 -13.64 27.17
CA GLU A 65 12.53 -14.46 28.10
C GLU A 65 11.03 -14.35 27.77
N PRO A 66 10.53 -15.08 26.76
CA PRO A 66 9.11 -15.10 26.45
C PRO A 66 8.32 -15.94 27.47
N SER A 67 7.09 -15.51 27.80
CA SER A 67 6.21 -16.29 28.69
C SER A 67 5.71 -17.59 28.06
N ALA A 68 5.63 -17.65 26.73
CA ALA A 68 5.24 -18.83 25.97
C ALA A 68 5.94 -18.86 24.61
N VAL A 69 6.26 -20.07 24.13
CA VAL A 69 6.81 -20.32 22.80
C VAL A 69 5.89 -21.30 22.08
N VAL A 70 5.54 -20.99 20.83
CA VAL A 70 4.67 -21.82 20.00
C VAL A 70 5.37 -22.14 18.68
N ASP A 71 5.60 -23.42 18.43
CA ASP A 71 6.21 -23.87 17.17
C ASP A 71 5.18 -23.94 16.04
N HIS A 72 5.41 -23.15 15.00
CA HIS A 72 4.58 -23.16 13.79
C HIS A 72 5.19 -24.08 12.73
N ARG A 73 4.87 -25.37 12.79
CA ARG A 73 5.32 -26.36 11.82
C ARG A 73 4.19 -26.82 10.89
N PRO A 74 4.38 -26.84 9.56
CA PRO A 74 3.39 -27.41 8.67
C PRO A 74 3.33 -28.92 8.85
N HIS A 75 2.10 -29.46 8.92
CA HIS A 75 1.85 -30.90 8.96
C HIS A 75 1.65 -31.48 7.56
N ARG A 76 1.54 -30.64 6.52
CA ARG A 76 1.33 -31.04 5.12
C ARG A 76 2.16 -30.21 4.15
N CYS A 77 2.59 -30.85 3.08
CA CYS A 77 3.31 -30.20 1.99
C CYS A 77 2.36 -29.29 1.19
N SER A 78 2.74 -28.04 0.97
CA SER A 78 1.95 -27.09 0.17
C SER A 78 1.88 -27.44 -1.32
N CYS A 79 2.81 -28.24 -1.83
CA CYS A 79 2.86 -28.66 -3.23
C CYS A 79 1.98 -29.89 -3.52
N CYS A 80 2.12 -30.96 -2.73
CA CYS A 80 1.46 -32.25 -3.00
C CYS A 80 0.43 -32.66 -1.93
N GLY A 81 0.33 -31.94 -0.81
CA GLY A 81 -0.59 -32.26 0.28
C GLY A 81 -0.18 -33.45 1.16
N GLY A 82 0.93 -34.12 0.85
CA GLY A 82 1.44 -35.24 1.65
C GLY A 82 1.81 -34.85 3.08
N ASP A 83 1.73 -35.80 4.00
CA ASP A 83 1.98 -35.57 5.43
C ASP A 83 3.47 -35.30 5.71
N LEU A 84 3.72 -34.24 6.48
CA LEU A 84 5.04 -33.85 6.96
C LEU A 84 5.17 -34.28 8.42
N HIS A 85 5.76 -35.46 8.62
CA HIS A 85 5.94 -36.02 9.95
C HIS A 85 6.88 -35.14 10.81
N ALA A 86 6.58 -35.02 12.10
CA ALA A 86 7.36 -34.19 13.04
C ALA A 86 8.84 -34.63 13.18
N ALA A 87 9.14 -35.88 12.85
CA ALA A 87 10.51 -36.42 12.88
C ALA A 87 11.40 -35.99 11.69
N LEU A 88 10.82 -35.37 10.65
CA LEU A 88 11.62 -34.83 9.55
C LEU A 88 12.53 -33.71 10.06
N SER A 89 13.64 -33.44 9.37
CA SER A 89 14.43 -32.24 9.64
C SER A 89 13.63 -30.99 9.26
N ALA A 90 13.84 -29.91 10.02
CA ALA A 90 13.27 -28.60 9.76
C ALA A 90 14.24 -27.52 10.22
N GLU A 91 14.16 -26.34 9.59
CA GLU A 91 14.87 -25.14 9.99
C GLU A 91 13.87 -24.01 10.28
N VAL A 92 14.27 -23.07 11.13
CA VAL A 92 13.45 -21.90 11.46
C VAL A 92 13.62 -20.86 10.37
N VAL A 93 12.54 -20.62 9.60
CA VAL A 93 12.55 -19.64 8.51
C VAL A 93 12.02 -18.26 8.93
N SER A 94 11.29 -18.19 10.04
CA SER A 94 10.71 -16.95 10.56
C SER A 94 10.46 -17.05 12.05
N LEU A 95 10.64 -15.93 12.75
CA LEU A 95 10.37 -15.80 14.16
C LEU A 95 9.62 -14.47 14.39
N SER A 96 8.58 -14.50 15.21
CA SER A 96 7.76 -13.34 15.52
C SER A 96 7.33 -13.37 16.98
N GLU A 97 7.22 -12.20 17.60
CA GLU A 97 6.74 -12.06 18.97
C GLU A 97 5.36 -11.43 19.00
N ARG A 98 4.49 -11.94 19.87
CA ARG A 98 3.19 -11.35 20.16
C ARG A 98 3.15 -10.95 21.63
N ILE A 99 2.84 -9.68 21.90
CA ILE A 99 2.60 -9.16 23.26
C ILE A 99 1.11 -8.93 23.43
N GLU A 100 0.58 -9.33 24.58
CA GLU A 100 -0.73 -8.89 25.03
C GLU A 100 -0.54 -7.65 25.92
N LEU A 101 -1.09 -6.52 25.47
CA LEU A 101 -1.05 -5.28 26.24
C LEU A 101 -2.22 -5.26 27.23
N PRO A 102 -2.02 -4.76 28.47
CA PRO A 102 -3.12 -4.61 29.42
C PRO A 102 -4.15 -3.59 28.92
N GLU A 103 -5.38 -3.70 29.42
CA GLU A 103 -6.39 -2.67 29.20
C GLU A 103 -5.93 -1.34 29.82
N VAL A 104 -6.18 -0.25 29.10
CA VAL A 104 -5.96 1.11 29.62
C VAL A 104 -7.20 1.51 30.40
N VAL A 105 -7.07 1.54 31.72
CA VAL A 105 -8.09 2.03 32.68
C VAL A 105 -7.98 3.54 32.89
#